data_AF-A0A1I2H7J2-F1
#
_entry.id   AF-A0A1I2H7J2-F1
#
_cell.length_a   1.000
_cell.length_b   1.000
_cell.length_c   1.000
_cell.angle_alpha   90.00
_cell.angle_beta   90.00
_cell.angle_gamma   90.00
#
_symmetry.space_group_name_H-M   'P 1'
#
loop_
_entity.id
_entity.type
_entity.pdbx_description
1 polymer ?
#
loop_
_entity_poly.entity_id
_entity_poly.type
_entity_poly.pdbx_seq_one_letter_code
_entity_poly.pdbx_strand_id
1 'polypeptide(L)'
;MASKQDSDELFELTGNSPSSWLHQARSLKTAAQLPLDELARIKASDLSPADRSEALMSHIQSYMLLTSFSFENLIKGILTSRKPNMVDGKSLSTALWDNKNGHKVVDIIPADIILSDQERDLFIRLQAFAIWAGRYPIPMNSHDYHSAQSLLKYETTDPLIAEELFFRLVKYVIY
;
A
#
# COMPACT_ATOMS: atom_id res chain seq x y z
N MET A 1 26.09 -15.11 16.35
CA MET A 1 24.62 -15.00 16.18
C MET A 1 24.15 -13.92 17.13
N ALA A 2 23.34 -12.97 16.67
CA ALA A 2 22.74 -11.95 17.54
C ALA A 2 21.89 -12.63 18.61
N SER A 3 21.90 -12.10 19.84
CA SER A 3 21.04 -12.61 20.90
C SER A 3 19.58 -12.29 20.59
N LYS A 4 18.63 -13.00 21.23
CA LYS A 4 17.20 -12.66 21.09
C LYS A 4 16.95 -11.20 21.51
N GLN A 5 17.61 -10.76 22.58
CA GLN A 5 17.50 -9.40 23.08
C GLN A 5 17.98 -8.38 22.03
N ASP A 6 19.12 -8.64 21.37
CA ASP A 6 19.64 -7.75 20.32
C ASP A 6 18.66 -7.64 19.14
N SER A 7 17.97 -8.75 18.79
CA SER A 7 16.97 -8.78 17.73
C SER A 7 15.69 -8.03 18.12
N ASP A 8 15.25 -8.15 19.38
CA ASP A 8 14.07 -7.45 19.89
C ASP A 8 14.33 -5.93 19.95
N GLU A 9 15.52 -5.51 20.38
CA GLU A 9 15.96 -4.11 20.36
C GLU A 9 16.02 -3.54 18.94
N LEU A 10 16.58 -4.30 17.98
CA LEU A 10 16.61 -3.88 16.58
C LEU A 10 15.20 -3.79 15.96
N PHE A 11 14.30 -4.71 16.32
CA PHE A 11 12.90 -4.68 15.90
C PHE A 11 12.21 -3.39 16.38
N GLU A 12 12.38 -3.06 17.66
CA GLU A 12 11.83 -1.85 18.26
C GLU A 12 12.40 -0.58 17.62
N LEU A 13 13.73 -0.51 17.46
CA LEU A 13 14.41 0.62 16.80
C LEU A 13 13.93 0.81 15.35
N THR A 14 13.79 -0.28 14.60
CA THR A 14 13.35 -0.24 13.20
C THR A 14 11.90 0.18 13.10
N GLY A 15 11.03 -0.41 13.93
CA GLY A 15 9.60 -0.13 13.95
C GLY A 15 9.27 1.29 14.42
N ASN A 16 10.08 1.87 15.30
CA ASN A 16 9.94 3.26 15.73
C ASN A 16 10.69 4.27 14.85
N SER A 17 11.32 3.84 13.75
CA SER A 17 12.03 4.73 12.83
C SER A 17 11.12 5.17 11.68
N PRO A 18 10.69 6.45 11.62
CA PRO A 18 9.91 6.95 10.48
C PRO A 18 10.64 6.82 9.14
N SER A 19 11.97 6.95 9.16
CA SER A 19 12.80 6.83 7.97
C SER A 19 12.84 5.40 7.42
N SER A 20 12.79 4.39 8.28
CA SER A 20 12.70 2.97 7.87
C SER A 20 11.40 2.69 7.12
N TRP A 21 10.27 3.17 7.65
CA TRP A 21 8.96 3.06 7.01
C TRP A 21 8.93 3.79 5.65
N LEU A 22 9.43 5.03 5.61
CA LEU A 22 9.48 5.80 4.37
C LEU A 22 10.42 5.16 3.33
N HIS A 23 11.55 4.60 3.76
CA HIS A 23 12.44 3.87 2.86
C HIS A 23 11.70 2.69 2.22
N GLN A 24 11.00 1.88 3.01
CA GLN A 24 10.21 0.75 2.50
C GLN A 24 9.09 1.23 1.56
N ALA A 25 8.41 2.33 1.89
CA ALA A 25 7.40 2.94 1.04
C ALA A 25 7.95 3.33 -0.33
N ARG A 26 9.12 4.00 -0.37
CA ARG A 26 9.81 4.38 -1.61
C ARG A 26 10.24 3.17 -2.42
N SER A 27 10.80 2.15 -1.78
CA SER A 27 11.22 0.92 -2.46
C SER A 27 10.04 0.22 -3.14
N LEU A 28 8.89 0.14 -2.47
CA LEU A 28 7.67 -0.44 -3.04
C LEU A 28 7.08 0.41 -4.17
N LYS A 29 7.09 1.74 -4.04
CA LYS A 29 6.69 2.65 -5.13
C LYS A 29 7.57 2.45 -6.37
N THR A 30 8.88 2.39 -6.18
CA THR A 30 9.84 2.14 -7.27
C THR A 30 9.57 0.77 -7.91
N ALA A 31 9.33 -0.27 -7.11
CA ALA A 31 9.00 -1.59 -7.63
C ALA A 31 7.67 -1.58 -8.42
N ALA A 32 6.68 -0.79 -7.99
CA ALA A 32 5.40 -0.64 -8.68
C ALA A 32 5.54 0.01 -10.07
N GLN A 33 6.63 0.72 -10.35
CA GLN A 33 6.87 1.30 -11.68
C GLN A 33 7.04 0.22 -12.75
N LEU A 34 7.66 -0.92 -12.41
CA LEU A 34 7.90 -2.01 -13.36
C LEU A 34 6.62 -2.55 -14.00
N PRO A 35 5.58 -2.98 -13.23
CA PRO A 35 4.35 -3.42 -13.85
C PRO A 35 3.62 -2.29 -14.59
N LEU A 36 3.74 -1.04 -14.15
CA LEU A 36 3.14 0.10 -14.83
C LEU A 36 3.76 0.34 -16.22
N ASP A 37 5.09 0.32 -16.32
CA ASP A 37 5.79 0.47 -17.59
C ASP A 37 5.42 -0.65 -18.56
N GLU A 38 5.21 -1.86 -18.04
CA GLU A 38 4.84 -3.02 -18.85
C GLU A 38 3.41 -2.92 -19.41
N LEU A 39 2.49 -2.25 -18.71
CA LEU A 39 1.14 -2.00 -19.25
C LEU A 39 1.18 -1.23 -20.57
N ALA A 40 2.12 -0.30 -20.74
CA ALA A 40 2.29 0.43 -21.99
C ALA A 40 2.79 -0.50 -23.12
N ARG A 41 3.73 -1.40 -22.82
CA ARG A 41 4.27 -2.36 -23.78
C ARG A 41 3.21 -3.38 -24.22
N ILE A 42 2.46 -3.93 -23.27
CA ILE A 42 1.39 -4.89 -23.54
C ILE A 42 0.34 -4.29 -24.47
N LYS A 43 -0.06 -3.04 -24.23
CA LYS A 43 -1.03 -2.34 -25.09
C LYS A 43 -0.55 -2.17 -26.54
N ALA A 44 0.76 -2.04 -26.74
CA ALA A 44 1.38 -1.90 -28.05
C ALA A 44 1.77 -3.24 -28.72
N SER A 45 1.55 -4.38 -28.04
CA SER A 45 1.98 -5.69 -28.51
C SER A 45 0.97 -6.37 -29.46
N ASP A 46 1.46 -7.29 -30.28
CA ASP A 46 0.67 -8.13 -31.20
C ASP A 46 0.05 -9.37 -30.51
N LEU A 47 -0.10 -9.34 -29.18
CA LEU A 47 -0.76 -10.41 -28.43
C LEU A 47 -2.20 -10.63 -28.89
N SER A 48 -2.66 -11.88 -28.80
CA SER A 48 -4.07 -12.19 -28.97
C SER A 48 -4.92 -11.45 -27.93
N PRO A 49 -6.22 -11.20 -28.19
CA PRO A 49 -7.07 -10.52 -27.21
C PRO A 49 -7.10 -11.20 -25.83
N ALA A 50 -7.06 -12.54 -25.79
CA ALA A 50 -7.05 -13.30 -24.55
C ALA A 50 -5.75 -13.11 -23.77
N ASP A 51 -4.60 -13.31 -24.43
CA ASP A 51 -3.28 -13.17 -23.81
C ASP A 51 -3.02 -11.73 -23.35
N ARG A 52 -3.49 -10.76 -24.14
CA ARG A 52 -3.42 -9.33 -23.78
C ARG A 52 -4.23 -9.05 -22.52
N SER A 53 -5.45 -9.57 -22.43
CA SER A 53 -6.31 -9.38 -21.26
C SER A 53 -5.67 -9.96 -20.00
N GLU A 54 -5.15 -11.19 -20.08
CA GLU A 54 -4.45 -11.85 -18.97
C GLU A 54 -3.23 -11.03 -18.54
N ALA A 55 -2.36 -10.65 -19.49
CA ALA A 55 -1.17 -9.87 -19.20
C ALA A 55 -1.49 -8.52 -18.56
N LEU A 56 -2.51 -7.80 -19.07
CA LEU A 56 -2.94 -6.53 -18.47
C LEU A 56 -3.41 -6.73 -17.02
N MET A 57 -4.22 -7.76 -16.76
CA MET A 57 -4.74 -8.03 -15.41
C MET A 57 -3.63 -8.35 -14.42
N SER A 58 -2.67 -9.20 -14.80
CA SER A 58 -1.54 -9.55 -13.91
C SER A 58 -0.70 -8.33 -13.52
N HIS A 59 -0.43 -7.44 -14.46
CA HIS A 59 0.37 -6.24 -14.21
C HIS A 59 -0.42 -5.16 -13.46
N ILE A 60 -1.71 -4.98 -13.75
CA ILE A 60 -2.60 -4.09 -12.98
C ILE A 60 -2.67 -4.56 -11.52
N GLN A 61 -2.90 -5.86 -11.28
CA GLN A 61 -2.97 -6.40 -9.91
C GLN A 61 -1.67 -6.19 -9.15
N SER A 62 -0.53 -6.44 -9.81
CA SER A 62 0.81 -6.23 -9.23
C SER A 62 1.06 -4.74 -8.90
N TYR A 63 0.72 -3.84 -9.82
CA TYR A 63 0.83 -2.40 -9.64
C TYR A 63 0.00 -1.92 -8.43
N MET A 64 -1.29 -2.30 -8.39
CA MET A 64 -2.21 -1.90 -7.32
C MET A 64 -1.75 -2.46 -5.96
N LEU A 65 -1.30 -3.72 -5.92
CA LEU A 65 -0.80 -4.34 -4.69
C LEU A 65 0.46 -3.62 -4.17
N LEU A 66 1.48 -3.43 -5.01
CA LEU A 66 2.71 -2.77 -4.59
C LEU A 66 2.47 -1.31 -4.18
N THR A 67 1.61 -0.60 -4.91
CA THR A 67 1.19 0.76 -4.57
C THR A 67 0.45 0.80 -3.24
N SER A 68 -0.40 -0.20 -2.96
CA SER A 68 -1.12 -0.28 -1.68
C SER A 68 -0.17 -0.44 -0.49
N PHE A 69 0.82 -1.34 -0.59
CA PHE A 69 1.83 -1.49 0.45
C PHE A 69 2.76 -0.28 0.56
N SER A 70 3.05 0.38 -0.55
CA SER A 70 3.82 1.63 -0.53
C SER A 70 3.13 2.69 0.32
N PHE A 71 1.84 2.93 0.09
CA PHE A 71 1.06 3.88 0.89
C PHE A 71 0.87 3.42 2.33
N GLU A 72 0.62 2.13 2.58
CA GLU A 72 0.52 1.61 3.96
C GLU A 72 1.79 1.92 4.75
N ASN A 73 2.97 1.68 4.17
CA ASN A 73 4.25 2.00 4.81
C ASN A 73 4.44 3.52 4.98
N LEU A 74 4.04 4.33 4.01
CA LEU A 74 4.14 5.78 4.11
C LEU A 74 3.27 6.33 5.26
N ILE A 75 2.02 5.88 5.37
CA ILE A 75 1.12 6.29 6.45
C ILE A 75 1.66 5.84 7.81
N LYS A 76 2.19 4.61 7.92
CA LYS A 76 2.88 4.15 9.13
C LYS A 76 4.07 5.06 9.49
N GLY A 77 4.88 5.47 8.51
CA GLY A 77 5.96 6.44 8.71
C GLY A 77 5.48 7.79 9.24
N ILE A 78 4.37 8.33 8.70
CA ILE A 78 3.76 9.57 9.19
C ILE A 78 3.31 9.40 10.64
N LEU A 79 2.61 8.31 10.96
CA LEU A 79 2.13 8.05 12.31
C LEU A 79 3.30 7.93 13.29
N THR A 80 4.34 7.17 12.95
CA THR A 80 5.54 6.96 13.79
C THR A 80 6.31 8.26 14.01
N SER A 81 6.35 9.17 13.03
CA SER A 81 6.97 10.49 13.21
C SER A 81 6.23 11.39 14.21
N ARG A 82 4.93 11.18 14.39
CA ARG A 82 4.08 12.00 15.27
C ARG A 82 3.91 11.41 16.66
N LYS A 83 3.98 10.08 16.76
CA LYS A 83 3.86 9.33 18.00
C LYS A 83 5.03 8.34 18.07
N PRO A 84 6.15 8.71 18.71
CA PRO A 84 7.22 7.76 18.96
C PRO A 84 6.73 6.65 19.92
N ASN A 85 7.41 5.51 19.91
CA ASN A 85 7.12 4.33 20.75
C ASN A 85 5.80 3.63 20.40
N MET A 86 5.49 3.58 19.10
CA MET A 86 4.41 2.75 18.59
C MET A 86 4.82 1.31 18.32
N VAL A 87 6.06 0.93 18.59
CA VAL A 87 6.51 -0.46 18.54
C VAL A 87 7.21 -0.74 19.86
N ASP A 88 6.92 -1.88 20.47
CA ASP A 88 7.73 -2.40 21.57
C ASP A 88 8.52 -3.62 21.07
N GLY A 89 9.54 -4.05 21.81
CA GLY A 89 10.35 -5.24 21.47
C GLY A 89 9.57 -6.57 21.31
N LYS A 90 8.23 -6.55 21.31
CA LYS A 90 7.37 -7.73 21.11
C LYS A 90 6.34 -7.55 19.99
N SER A 91 5.90 -6.32 19.71
CA SER A 91 4.73 -6.08 18.87
C SER A 91 4.65 -4.66 18.32
N LEU A 92 3.96 -4.54 17.19
CA LEU A 92 3.54 -3.26 16.63
C LEU A 92 2.32 -2.72 17.43
N SER A 93 2.18 -1.42 17.67
CA SER A 93 1.01 -0.85 18.35
C SER A 93 -0.19 -0.87 17.43
N THR A 94 -1.36 -1.28 17.91
CA THR A 94 -2.65 -1.34 17.18
C THR A 94 -3.04 -0.02 16.49
N ALA A 95 -2.43 1.09 16.89
CA ALA A 95 -2.53 2.36 16.17
C ALA A 95 -1.96 2.32 14.73
N LEU A 96 -1.05 1.38 14.42
CA LEU A 96 -0.43 1.18 13.11
C LEU A 96 -1.12 0.09 12.25
N TRP A 97 -2.16 -0.57 12.78
CA TRP A 97 -2.81 -1.77 12.21
C TRP A 97 -4.20 -1.97 12.84
N ASP A 98 -5.27 -1.87 12.03
CA ASP A 98 -6.66 -2.03 12.52
C ASP A 98 -6.87 -3.43 13.14
N ASN A 99 -7.43 -3.45 14.35
CA ASN A 99 -7.69 -4.61 15.22
C ASN A 99 -8.57 -5.71 14.60
N LYS A 100 -9.20 -5.48 13.44
CA LYS A 100 -10.10 -6.45 12.82
C LYS A 100 -9.50 -7.19 11.62
N ASN A 101 -8.73 -6.53 10.74
CA ASN A 101 -8.24 -7.11 9.49
C ASN A 101 -6.86 -6.58 9.02
N GLY A 102 -6.16 -5.76 9.81
CA GLY A 102 -4.76 -5.38 9.56
C GLY A 102 -4.46 -4.40 8.42
N HIS A 103 -5.39 -4.12 7.50
CA HIS A 103 -5.09 -3.40 6.24
C HIS A 103 -6.04 -2.24 5.90
N LYS A 104 -6.70 -1.63 6.88
CA LYS A 104 -7.56 -0.47 6.62
C LYS A 104 -6.77 0.83 6.54
N VAL A 105 -5.99 0.98 5.48
CA VAL A 105 -5.08 2.13 5.30
C VAL A 105 -5.83 3.46 5.37
N VAL A 106 -7.06 3.53 4.82
CA VAL A 106 -7.90 4.74 4.86
C VAL A 106 -8.23 5.18 6.30
N ASP A 107 -8.50 4.21 7.17
CA ASP A 107 -9.01 4.46 8.53
C ASP A 107 -7.91 5.00 9.46
N ILE A 108 -6.64 4.74 9.13
CA ILE A 108 -5.48 5.18 9.92
C ILE A 108 -4.84 6.47 9.38
N ILE A 109 -5.39 7.08 8.32
CA ILE A 109 -4.91 8.37 7.81
C ILE A 109 -5.19 9.45 8.87
N PRO A 110 -4.17 10.22 9.29
CA PRO A 110 -4.36 11.33 10.21
C PRO A 110 -5.42 12.33 9.74
N ALA A 111 -6.27 12.80 10.65
CA ALA A 111 -7.43 13.65 10.34
C ALA A 111 -7.06 15.02 9.72
N ASP A 112 -5.84 15.50 9.91
CA ASP A 112 -5.30 16.72 9.31
C ASP A 112 -4.83 16.53 7.84
N ILE A 113 -4.77 15.29 7.36
CA ILE A 113 -4.48 14.97 5.97
C ILE A 113 -5.81 14.90 5.22
N ILE A 114 -6.11 15.99 4.51
CA ILE A 114 -7.31 16.08 3.68
C ILE A 114 -7.03 15.43 2.32
N LEU A 115 -7.87 14.46 1.97
CA LEU A 115 -7.89 13.80 0.67
C LEU A 115 -9.00 14.38 -0.20
N SER A 116 -8.72 14.55 -1.49
CA SER A 116 -9.75 14.76 -2.50
C SER A 116 -10.60 13.50 -2.68
N ASP A 117 -11.75 13.62 -3.34
CA ASP A 117 -12.62 12.48 -3.62
C ASP A 117 -11.91 11.40 -4.46
N GLN A 118 -11.06 11.83 -5.41
CA GLN A 118 -10.28 10.92 -6.25
C GLN A 118 -9.18 10.19 -5.48
N GLU A 119 -8.48 10.88 -4.57
CA GLU A 119 -7.46 10.27 -3.72
C GLU A 119 -8.10 9.29 -2.73
N ARG A 120 -9.26 9.63 -2.17
CA ARG A 120 -10.02 8.76 -1.30
C ARG A 120 -10.52 7.51 -2.04
N ASP A 121 -11.05 7.66 -3.24
CA ASP A 121 -11.43 6.53 -4.10
C ASP A 121 -10.24 5.61 -4.37
N LEU A 122 -9.09 6.18 -4.77
CA LEU A 122 -7.87 5.42 -4.98
C LEU A 122 -7.46 4.63 -3.73
N PHE A 123 -7.43 5.25 -2.55
CA PHE A 123 -7.09 4.58 -1.31
C PHE A 123 -8.06 3.42 -0.97
N ILE A 124 -9.36 3.61 -1.17
CA ILE A 124 -10.37 2.56 -0.93
C ILE A 124 -10.11 1.37 -1.86
N ARG A 125 -9.78 1.61 -3.13
CA ARG A 125 -9.43 0.55 -4.08
C ARG A 125 -8.13 -0.14 -3.69
N LEU A 126 -7.06 0.61 -3.43
CA LEU A 126 -5.77 0.07 -2.98
C LEU A 126 -5.90 -0.81 -1.74
N GLN A 127 -6.76 -0.42 -0.79
CA GLN A 127 -7.06 -1.22 0.39
C GLN A 127 -7.66 -2.59 0.03
N ALA A 128 -8.54 -2.68 -0.96
CA ALA A 128 -9.07 -3.97 -1.43
C ALA A 128 -7.95 -4.87 -2.01
N PHE A 129 -7.00 -4.29 -2.75
CA PHE A 129 -5.84 -5.01 -3.28
C PHE A 129 -4.89 -5.49 -2.18
N ALA A 130 -4.62 -4.65 -1.16
CA ALA A 130 -3.82 -5.03 0.00
C ALA A 130 -4.45 -6.19 0.78
N ILE A 131 -5.77 -6.15 0.98
CA ILE A 131 -6.49 -7.17 1.75
C ILE A 131 -6.52 -8.51 1.01
N TRP A 132 -6.89 -8.53 -0.28
CA TRP A 132 -7.04 -9.81 -0.96
C TRP A 132 -6.86 -9.75 -2.48
N ALA A 133 -7.31 -8.70 -3.16
CA ALA A 133 -7.49 -8.74 -4.61
C ALA A 133 -6.17 -8.82 -5.40
N GLY A 134 -5.04 -8.44 -4.79
CA GLY A 134 -3.71 -8.65 -5.38
C GLY A 134 -3.09 -10.03 -5.12
N ARG A 135 -3.73 -10.87 -4.29
CA ARG A 135 -3.13 -12.11 -3.75
C ARG A 135 -3.99 -13.35 -3.98
N TYR A 136 -5.31 -13.19 -3.97
CA TYR A 136 -6.27 -14.27 -4.00
C TYR A 136 -7.39 -13.96 -5.01
N PRO A 137 -7.98 -14.98 -5.65
CA PRO A 137 -9.10 -14.79 -6.57
C PRO A 137 -10.40 -14.36 -5.87
N ILE A 138 -10.51 -14.59 -4.56
CA ILE A 138 -11.67 -14.25 -3.73
C ILE A 138 -11.21 -13.81 -2.32
N PRO A 139 -11.99 -12.96 -1.63
CA PRO A 139 -11.78 -12.69 -0.21
C PRO A 139 -12.24 -13.87 0.66
N MET A 140 -11.93 -13.78 1.96
CA MET A 140 -12.28 -14.83 2.94
C MET A 140 -13.79 -15.02 3.13
N ASN A 141 -14.62 -14.01 2.85
CA ASN A 141 -16.07 -14.08 3.01
C ASN A 141 -16.80 -13.44 1.81
N SER A 142 -18.02 -13.91 1.55
CA SER A 142 -18.81 -13.45 0.40
C SER A 142 -19.27 -11.99 0.51
N HIS A 143 -19.44 -11.47 1.73
CA HIS A 143 -19.80 -10.06 1.94
C HIS A 143 -18.75 -9.11 1.37
N ASP A 144 -17.48 -9.38 1.64
CA ASP A 144 -16.35 -8.61 1.09
C ASP A 144 -16.29 -8.76 -0.43
N TYR A 145 -16.61 -9.94 -0.98
CA TYR A 145 -16.63 -10.16 -2.42
C TYR A 145 -17.66 -9.27 -3.11
N HIS A 146 -18.90 -9.24 -2.60
CA HIS A 146 -19.96 -8.39 -3.16
C HIS A 146 -19.67 -6.90 -3.01
N SER A 147 -19.12 -6.50 -1.86
CA SER A 147 -18.82 -5.10 -1.55
C SER A 147 -17.64 -4.55 -2.36
N ALA A 148 -16.71 -5.40 -2.76
CA ALA A 148 -15.50 -5.00 -3.47
C ALA A 148 -15.65 -4.98 -5.00
N GLN A 149 -16.74 -5.48 -5.60
CA GLN A 149 -16.84 -5.60 -7.07
C GLN A 149 -16.59 -4.27 -7.81
N SER A 150 -17.11 -3.16 -7.29
CA SER A 150 -16.91 -1.82 -7.86
C SER A 150 -15.50 -1.26 -7.63
N LEU A 151 -14.74 -1.86 -6.70
CA LEU A 151 -13.40 -1.44 -6.30
C LEU A 151 -12.29 -2.14 -7.10
N LEU A 152 -12.59 -3.27 -7.75
CA LEU A 152 -11.63 -4.07 -8.54
C LEU A 152 -11.39 -3.46 -9.92
N LYS A 153 -11.03 -2.19 -9.94
CA LYS A 153 -10.75 -1.43 -11.15
C LYS A 153 -9.44 -0.67 -11.02
N TYR A 154 -8.82 -0.49 -12.17
CA TYR A 154 -7.71 0.41 -12.40
C TYR A 154 -8.17 1.51 -13.35
N GLU A 155 -7.86 2.75 -13.03
CA GLU A 155 -8.13 3.91 -13.87
C GLU A 155 -6.82 4.44 -14.46
N THR A 156 -6.87 4.96 -15.69
CA THR A 156 -5.66 5.47 -16.37
C THR A 156 -5.03 6.67 -15.67
N THR A 157 -5.77 7.35 -14.79
CA THR A 157 -5.31 8.46 -13.95
C THR A 157 -4.69 8.00 -12.64
N ASP A 158 -4.84 6.74 -12.23
CA ASP A 158 -4.33 6.24 -10.95
C ASP A 158 -2.84 6.48 -10.76
N PRO A 159 -1.96 6.25 -11.76
CA PRO A 159 -0.53 6.51 -11.59
C PRO A 159 -0.21 7.96 -11.27
N LEU A 160 -0.90 8.90 -11.90
CA LEU A 160 -0.67 10.33 -11.67
C LEU A 160 -1.13 10.71 -10.25
N ILE A 161 -2.35 10.29 -9.88
CA ILE A 161 -2.90 10.55 -8.54
C ILE A 161 -1.98 9.94 -7.46
N ALA A 162 -1.54 8.69 -7.66
CA ALA A 162 -0.64 8.01 -6.73
C ALA A 162 0.70 8.73 -6.59
N GLU A 163 1.30 9.19 -7.71
CA GLU A 163 2.57 9.91 -7.71
C GLU A 163 2.48 11.24 -6.93
N GLU A 164 1.49 12.07 -7.28
CA GLU A 164 1.28 13.38 -6.68
C GLU A 164 0.95 13.27 -5.19
N LEU A 165 0.06 12.33 -4.85
CA LEU A 165 -0.33 12.05 -3.47
C LEU A 165 0.86 11.55 -2.66
N PHE A 166 1.66 10.62 -3.20
CA PHE A 166 2.84 10.11 -2.51
C PHE A 166 3.81 11.26 -2.17
N PHE A 167 4.16 12.11 -3.14
CA PHE A 167 5.04 13.25 -2.91
C PHE A 167 4.47 14.26 -1.90
N ARG A 168 3.15 14.48 -1.93
CA ARG A 168 2.48 15.33 -0.95
C ARG A 168 2.58 14.74 0.45
N LEU A 169 2.30 13.44 0.60
CA LEU A 169 2.29 12.74 1.88
C LEU A 169 3.69 12.58 2.51
N VAL A 170 4.74 12.45 1.70
CA VAL A 170 6.13 12.41 2.19
C VAL A 170 6.48 13.63 3.05
N LYS A 171 5.88 14.80 2.79
CA LYS A 171 6.11 16.03 3.57
C LYS A 171 5.62 15.95 5.02
N TYR A 172 4.77 14.97 5.33
CA TYR A 172 4.25 14.75 6.68
C TYR A 172 5.10 13.78 7.51
N VAL A 173 6.13 13.15 6.92
CA VAL A 173 7.11 12.36 7.66
C VAL A 173 8.17 13.30 8.22
N ILE A 174 8.19 13.45 9.55
CA ILE A 174 9.16 14.29 10.27
C ILE A 174 10.30 13.38 10.77
N TYR A 175 11.54 13.87 10.68
CA TYR A 175 12.74 13.17 11.18
C TYR A 175 13.23 13.81 12.48
#